data_AF-A0A1M5EYC1-F1
#
_entry.id   AF-A0A1M5EYC1-F1
#
_cell.length_a   1.000
_cell.length_b   1.000
_cell.length_c   1.000
_cell.angle_alpha   90.00
_cell.angle_beta   90.00
_cell.angle_gamma   90.00
#
_symmetry.space_group_name_H-M   'P 1'
#
loop_
_entity.id
_entity.type
_entity.pdbx_description
1 polymer ?
#
loop_
_entity_poly.entity_id
_entity_poly.type
_entity_poly.pdbx_seq_one_letter_code
_entity_poly.pdbx_strand_id
1 'polypeptide(L)'
;MKSSSDVRPAIILPLGNGSYHYNYNIVEEKVEDPETGEKTVYNYDTVQVWQKPDYENLTRAVIRSEIDETEEFSLINDYYAAQLSIETDEDRKAKAVADYKAHLSRVIAIKTMVKNDLLTEGY
;
A
#
# COMPACT_ATOMS: atom_id res chain seq x y z
N MET A 1 1.21 -7.87 2.65
CA MET A 1 1.46 -8.67 3.88
C MET A 1 2.55 -7.99 4.68
N LYS A 2 2.44 -7.88 6.00
CA LYS A 2 3.53 -7.36 6.84
C LYS A 2 4.62 -8.42 6.98
N SER A 3 5.87 -8.00 6.91
CA SER A 3 7.03 -8.87 6.99
C SER A 3 8.14 -8.18 7.78
N SER A 4 8.99 -8.99 8.40
CA SER A 4 10.16 -8.52 9.14
C SER A 4 11.41 -9.27 8.69
N SER A 5 12.56 -8.62 8.77
CA SER A 5 13.86 -9.23 8.45
C SER A 5 14.99 -8.60 9.25
N ASP A 6 16.03 -9.38 9.50
CA ASP A 6 17.26 -8.90 10.14
C ASP A 6 18.18 -8.16 9.16
N VAL A 7 17.92 -8.31 7.86
CA VAL A 7 18.66 -7.66 6.78
C VAL A 7 17.70 -6.71 6.05
N ARG A 8 18.18 -5.51 5.72
CA ARG A 8 17.37 -4.54 4.98
C ARG A 8 16.90 -5.16 3.65
N PRO A 9 15.59 -5.29 3.41
CA PRO A 9 15.09 -5.87 2.18
C PRO A 9 15.36 -4.93 1.00
N ALA A 10 15.63 -5.50 -0.17
CA ALA A 10 15.62 -4.74 -1.42
C ALA A 10 14.19 -4.25 -1.70
N ILE A 11 14.05 -3.03 -2.23
CA ILE A 11 12.73 -2.49 -2.59
C ILE A 11 12.09 -3.37 -3.67
N ILE A 12 12.87 -3.78 -4.66
CA ILE A 12 12.45 -4.74 -5.68
C ILE A 12 13.33 -5.99 -5.59
N LEU A 13 12.70 -7.13 -5.27
CA LEU A 13 13.39 -8.42 -5.17
C LEU A 13 12.89 -9.37 -6.27
N PRO A 14 13.73 -9.72 -7.27
CA PRO A 14 13.38 -10.73 -8.27
C PRO A 14 13.37 -12.14 -7.66
N LEU A 15 12.32 -12.92 -7.93
CA LEU A 15 12.16 -14.27 -7.38
C LEU A 15 12.62 -15.39 -8.33
N GLY A 16 13.12 -15.05 -9.52
CA GLY A 16 13.66 -16.01 -10.49
C GLY A 16 12.63 -16.81 -11.30
N ASN A 17 11.34 -16.72 -10.96
CA ASN A 17 10.22 -17.35 -11.69
C ASN A 17 9.43 -16.37 -12.57
N GLY A 18 9.97 -15.17 -12.81
CA GLY A 18 9.27 -14.09 -13.52
C GLY A 18 8.36 -13.23 -12.64
N SER A 19 8.29 -13.52 -11.35
CA SER A 19 7.64 -12.64 -10.36
C SER A 19 8.66 -11.88 -9.51
N TYR A 20 8.18 -10.79 -8.91
CA TYR A 20 8.96 -9.88 -8.10
C TYR A 20 8.21 -9.60 -6.80
N HIS A 21 8.94 -9.52 -5.69
CA HIS A 21 8.43 -8.85 -4.50
C HIS A 21 8.74 -7.37 -4.58
N TYR A 22 7.74 -6.56 -4.30
CA TYR A 22 7.89 -5.14 -4.03
C TYR A 22 7.71 -4.92 -2.53
N ASN A 23 8.82 -4.54 -1.88
CA ASN A 23 8.89 -4.26 -0.45
C ASN A 23 8.88 -2.75 -0.25
N TYR A 24 7.88 -2.26 0.48
CA TYR A 24 7.64 -0.83 0.69
C TYR A 24 7.37 -0.55 2.17
N ASN A 25 7.35 0.74 2.54
CA ASN A 25 7.27 1.18 3.94
C ASN A 25 8.33 0.53 4.84
N ILE A 26 9.57 0.39 4.35
CA ILE A 26 10.64 -0.26 5.11
C ILE A 26 11.05 0.65 6.28
N VAL A 27 10.82 0.17 7.50
CA VAL A 27 11.16 0.85 8.76
C VAL A 27 12.23 0.05 9.49
N GLU A 28 13.31 0.72 9.87
CA GLU A 28 14.37 0.17 10.71
C GLU A 28 14.02 0.37 12.19
N GLU A 29 14.05 -0.71 12.97
CA GLU A 29 13.78 -0.71 14.40
C GLU A 29 14.94 -1.41 15.13
N LYS A 30 15.36 -0.83 16.26
CA LYS A 30 16.33 -1.46 17.16
C LYS A 30 15.59 -2.15 18.28
N VAL A 31 15.81 -3.45 18.42
CA VAL A 31 15.19 -4.30 19.44
C VAL A 31 16.27 -4.81 20.39
N GLU A 32 15.98 -4.79 21.69
CA GLU A 32 16.88 -5.41 22.67
C GLU A 32 16.81 -6.93 22.54
N ASP A 33 17.97 -7.55 22.35
CA ASP A 33 18.12 -8.99 22.26
C ASP A 33 18.87 -9.50 23.50
N PRO A 34 18.28 -10.42 24.29
CA PRO A 34 18.90 -10.88 25.53
C PRO A 34 20.21 -11.68 25.33
N GLU A 35 20.53 -12.15 24.13
CA GLU A 35 21.78 -12.85 23.83
C GLU A 35 22.87 -11.93 23.23
N THR A 36 22.50 -10.90 22.48
CA THR A 36 23.46 -10.07 21.70
C THR A 36 23.43 -8.57 22.05
N GLY A 37 22.50 -8.12 22.89
CA GLY A 37 22.35 -6.73 23.32
C GLY A 37 21.37 -5.93 22.47
N GLU A 38 21.80 -5.44 21.31
CA GLU A 38 20.94 -4.73 20.35
C GLU A 38 20.91 -5.46 19.00
N LYS A 39 19.71 -5.70 18.46
CA LYS A 39 19.49 -6.24 17.13
C LYS A 39 18.69 -5.26 16.27
N THR A 40 19.13 -5.04 15.04
CA THR A 40 18.38 -4.27 14.04
C THR A 40 17.38 -5.18 13.32
N VAL A 41 16.11 -4.79 13.30
CA VAL A 41 15.03 -5.46 12.58
C VAL A 41 14.39 -4.47 11.62
N TYR A 42 14.11 -4.92 10.40
CA TYR A 42 13.43 -4.13 9.37
C TYR A 42 12.01 -4.65 9.20
N ASN A 43 11.03 -3.80 9.48
CA ASN A 43 9.61 -4.07 9.24
C ASN A 43 9.18 -3.45 7.91
N TYR A 44 8.42 -4.17 7.10
CA TYR A 44 8.01 -3.71 5.78
C TYR A 44 6.71 -4.38 5.32
N ASP A 45 6.05 -3.75 4.36
CA ASP A 45 4.94 -4.36 3.63
C ASP A 45 5.46 -4.96 2.33
N THR A 46 4.88 -6.08 1.91
CA THR A 46 5.24 -6.74 0.66
C THR A 46 4.02 -7.12 -0.18
N VAL A 47 4.14 -6.92 -1.50
CA VAL A 47 3.22 -7.41 -2.53
C VAL A 47 4.01 -8.14 -3.63
N GLN A 48 3.39 -9.17 -4.22
CA GLN A 48 3.96 -9.93 -5.32
C GLN A 48 3.34 -9.50 -6.65
N VAL A 49 4.17 -9.24 -7.65
CA VAL A 49 3.74 -8.92 -9.02
C VAL A 49 4.31 -9.90 -10.04
N TRP A 50 3.51 -10.22 -11.05
CA TRP A 50 3.82 -11.18 -12.12
C TRP A 50 4.08 -10.46 -13.43
N GLN A 51 5.26 -9.83 -13.53
CA GLN A 51 5.86 -9.16 -14.70
C GLN A 51 6.94 -8.18 -14.20
N LYS A 52 7.70 -7.59 -15.12
CA LYS A 52 8.69 -6.56 -14.76
C LYS A 52 7.98 -5.44 -13.98
N PRO A 53 8.48 -5.03 -12.80
CA PRO A 53 7.89 -3.93 -12.04
C PRO A 53 7.82 -2.64 -12.85
N ASP A 54 6.66 -2.02 -12.83
CA ASP A 54 6.41 -0.71 -13.42
C ASP A 54 5.44 0.05 -12.51
N TYR A 55 5.29 1.35 -12.78
CA TYR A 55 4.47 2.23 -11.96
C TYR A 55 3.01 1.76 -11.85
N GLU A 56 2.42 1.26 -12.94
CA GLU A 56 1.01 0.89 -12.96
C GLU A 56 0.76 -0.41 -12.21
N ASN A 57 1.60 -1.42 -12.45
CA ASN A 57 1.43 -2.73 -11.84
C ASN A 57 1.72 -2.72 -10.35
N LEU A 58 2.71 -1.95 -9.89
CA LEU A 58 3.03 -1.80 -8.46
C LEU A 58 1.94 -0.99 -7.75
N THR A 59 1.53 0.15 -8.32
CA THR A 59 0.44 0.96 -7.75
C THR A 59 -0.83 0.13 -7.58
N ARG A 60 -1.21 -0.62 -8.61
CA ARG A 60 -2.38 -1.50 -8.56
C ARG A 60 -2.22 -2.59 -7.51
N ALA A 61 -1.06 -3.23 -7.44
CA ALA A 61 -0.81 -4.31 -6.47
C ALA A 61 -0.89 -3.82 -5.03
N VAL A 62 -0.35 -2.63 -4.74
CA VAL A 62 -0.44 -2.03 -3.40
C VAL A 62 -1.88 -1.67 -3.05
N ILE A 63 -2.61 -0.99 -3.94
CA ILE A 63 -4.03 -0.65 -3.69
C ILE A 63 -4.85 -1.92 -3.43
N ARG A 64 -4.68 -2.97 -4.25
CA ARG A 64 -5.41 -4.25 -4.09
C ARG A 64 -4.99 -5.06 -2.86
N SER A 65 -3.89 -4.70 -2.21
CA SER A 65 -3.51 -5.27 -0.92
C SER A 65 -4.19 -4.58 0.27
N GLU A 66 -4.71 -3.36 0.07
CA GLU A 66 -5.37 -2.56 1.11
C GLU A 66 -6.88 -2.59 1.01
N ILE A 67 -7.42 -2.64 -0.21
CA ILE A 67 -8.86 -2.61 -0.48
C ILE A 67 -9.21 -3.47 -1.69
N ASP A 68 -10.25 -4.28 -1.55
CA ASP A 68 -10.74 -5.07 -2.68
C ASP A 68 -11.57 -4.22 -3.66
N GLU A 69 -11.86 -4.79 -4.82
CA GLU A 69 -12.57 -4.07 -5.87
C GLU A 69 -14.03 -3.76 -5.50
N THR A 70 -14.68 -4.64 -4.75
CA THR A 70 -16.07 -4.47 -4.28
C THR A 70 -16.16 -3.36 -3.26
N GLU A 71 -15.22 -3.33 -2.31
CA GLU A 71 -15.09 -2.26 -1.31
C GLU A 71 -14.83 -0.92 -1.99
N GLU A 72 -13.92 -0.87 -2.98
CA GLU A 72 -13.65 0.36 -3.73
C GLU A 72 -14.88 0.83 -4.52
N PHE A 73 -15.62 -0.07 -5.16
CA PHE A 73 -16.88 0.28 -5.81
C PHE A 73 -17.93 0.77 -4.82
N SER A 74 -17.99 0.19 -3.62
CA SER A 74 -18.90 0.62 -2.56
C SER A 74 -18.59 2.06 -2.13
N LEU A 75 -17.32 2.40 -1.90
CA LEU A 75 -16.90 3.78 -1.60
C LEU A 75 -17.32 4.79 -2.69
N ILE A 76 -17.14 4.41 -3.95
CA ILE A 76 -17.51 5.26 -5.09
C ILE A 76 -19.04 5.45 -5.14
N ASN A 77 -19.79 4.36 -4.97
CA ASN A 77 -21.25 4.39 -5.02
C ASN A 77 -21.84 5.19 -3.85
N ASP A 78 -21.34 5.00 -2.64
CA ASP A 78 -21.79 5.73 -1.44
C ASP A 78 -21.50 7.22 -1.59
N TYR A 79 -20.32 7.56 -2.10
CA TYR A 79 -19.97 8.96 -2.41
C TYR A 79 -20.94 9.57 -3.43
N TYR A 80 -21.21 8.88 -4.54
CA TYR A 80 -22.14 9.39 -5.55
C TYR A 80 -23.59 9.44 -5.05
N ALA A 81 -24.03 8.48 -4.24
CA ALA A 81 -25.35 8.51 -3.60
C ALA A 81 -25.51 9.75 -2.72
N ALA A 82 -24.45 10.12 -1.97
CA ALA A 82 -24.41 11.35 -1.18
C ALA A 82 -24.42 12.61 -2.08
N GLN A 83 -23.60 12.66 -3.13
CA GLN A 83 -23.52 13.82 -4.04
C GLN A 83 -24.82 14.04 -4.83
N LEU A 84 -25.47 12.96 -5.25
CA LEU A 84 -26.73 13.00 -6.01
C LEU A 84 -27.97 13.17 -5.11
N SER A 85 -27.78 13.32 -3.78
CA SER A 85 -28.87 13.44 -2.80
C SER A 85 -29.83 12.24 -2.80
N ILE A 86 -29.33 11.06 -3.17
CA ILE A 86 -30.07 9.78 -3.09
C ILE A 86 -30.01 9.25 -1.66
N GLU A 87 -28.84 9.32 -1.01
CA GLU A 87 -28.74 9.13 0.43
C GLU A 87 -29.38 10.35 1.10
N THR A 88 -30.25 10.12 2.07
CA THR A 88 -31.02 11.17 2.77
C THR A 88 -30.54 11.39 4.19
N ASP A 89 -29.85 10.41 4.77
CA ASP A 89 -29.27 10.50 6.10
C ASP A 89 -27.99 11.36 6.07
N GLU A 90 -27.99 12.45 6.84
CA GLU A 90 -26.89 13.43 6.84
C GLU A 90 -25.58 12.86 7.41
N ASP A 91 -25.67 11.96 8.40
CA ASP A 91 -24.48 11.32 8.99
C ASP A 91 -23.84 10.37 7.97
N ARG A 92 -24.65 9.62 7.21
CA ARG A 92 -24.16 8.76 6.12
C ARG A 92 -23.56 9.55 4.98
N LYS A 93 -24.17 10.68 4.59
CA LYS A 93 -23.58 11.58 3.58
C LYS A 93 -22.20 12.07 4.01
N ALA A 94 -22.10 12.58 5.24
CA ALA A 94 -20.85 13.10 5.78
C ALA A 94 -19.78 12.01 5.83
N LYS A 95 -20.16 10.79 6.27
CA LYS A 95 -19.27 9.63 6.29
C LYS A 95 -18.80 9.22 4.90
N ALA A 96 -19.70 9.09 3.92
CA ALA A 96 -19.35 8.71 2.55
C ALA A 96 -18.35 9.68 1.91
N VAL A 97 -18.53 10.99 2.13
CA VAL A 97 -17.58 12.02 1.67
C VAL A 97 -16.23 11.89 2.38
N ALA A 98 -16.23 11.69 3.70
CA ALA A 98 -15.00 11.55 4.47
C ALA A 98 -14.20 10.30 4.08
N ASP A 99 -14.87 9.15 3.97
CA ASP A 99 -14.25 7.88 3.62
C ASP A 99 -13.66 7.92 2.19
N TYR A 100 -14.42 8.42 1.21
CA TYR A 100 -13.92 8.51 -0.16
C TYR A 100 -12.74 9.50 -0.28
N LYS A 101 -12.77 10.61 0.45
CA LYS A 101 -11.64 11.55 0.52
C LYS A 101 -10.40 10.91 1.14
N ALA A 102 -10.58 10.10 2.19
CA ALA A 102 -9.49 9.35 2.81
C ALA A 102 -8.88 8.33 1.81
N HIS A 103 -9.73 7.59 1.09
CA HIS A 103 -9.32 6.67 0.03
C HIS A 103 -8.50 7.39 -1.07
N LEU A 104 -9.01 8.49 -1.62
CA LEU A 104 -8.30 9.26 -2.65
C LEU A 104 -6.94 9.78 -2.15
N SER A 105 -6.89 10.26 -0.90
CA SER A 105 -5.64 10.72 -0.28
C SER A 105 -4.64 9.56 -0.12
N ARG A 106 -5.12 8.37 0.26
CA ARG A 106 -4.30 7.16 0.36
C ARG A 106 -3.77 6.73 -1.01
N VAL A 107 -4.61 6.74 -2.06
CA VAL A 107 -4.20 6.44 -3.44
C VAL A 107 -3.11 7.40 -3.92
N ILE A 108 -3.21 8.70 -3.62
CA ILE A 108 -2.16 9.68 -3.97
C ILE A 108 -0.85 9.39 -3.23
N ALA A 109 -0.92 9.04 -1.95
CA ALA A 109 0.25 8.66 -1.18
C ALA A 109 0.95 7.41 -1.75
N ILE A 110 0.17 6.36 -2.08
CA ILE A 110 0.68 5.14 -2.72
C ILE A 110 1.36 5.47 -4.05
N LYS A 111 0.71 6.25 -4.91
CA LYS A 111 1.28 6.67 -6.21
C LYS A 111 2.60 7.40 -6.04
N THR A 112 2.68 8.31 -5.06
CA THR A 112 3.90 9.08 -4.79
C THR A 112 5.02 8.17 -4.29
N MET A 113 4.71 7.26 -3.36
CA MET A 113 5.65 6.27 -2.83
C MET A 113 6.20 5.37 -3.93
N VAL A 114 5.32 4.72 -4.70
CA VAL A 114 5.72 3.81 -5.81
C VAL A 114 6.61 4.52 -6.81
N LYS A 115 6.28 5.77 -7.16
CA LYS A 115 7.11 6.58 -8.06
C LYS A 115 8.51 6.81 -7.50
N ASN A 116 8.62 7.20 -6.23
CA ASN A 116 9.92 7.47 -5.59
C ASN A 116 10.77 6.20 -5.45
N ASP A 117 10.13 5.08 -5.14
CA ASP A 117 10.79 3.79 -5.00
C ASP A 117 11.34 3.29 -6.34
N LEU A 118 10.54 3.37 -7.41
CA LEU A 118 11.00 3.02 -8.76
C LEU A 118 12.18 3.90 -9.21
N LEU A 119 12.12 5.21 -8.93
CA LEU A 119 13.24 6.13 -9.22
C LEU A 119 14.51 5.76 -8.43
N THR A 120 14.36 5.32 -7.18
CA THR A 120 15.49 4.89 -6.32
C THR A 120 16.15 3.63 -6.86
N GLU A 121 15.36 2.70 -7.38
CA GLU A 121 15.83 1.43 -7.95
C GLU A 121 16.25 1.54 -9.43
N GLY A 122 16.11 2.72 -10.05
CA GLY A 122 16.52 2.97 -11.44
C GLY A 122 15.59 2.37 -12.51
N TYR A 123 14.29 2.31 -12.22
CA TYR A 123 13.24 1.85 -13.14
C TYR A 123 12.59 2.98 -13.95
#